data_AF-A0A9P0LSV8-F1
#
_entry.id   AF-A0A9P0LSV8-F1
#
_cell.length_a   1.000
_cell.length_b   1.000
_cell.length_c   1.000
_cell.angle_alpha   90.00
_cell.angle_beta   90.00
_cell.angle_gamma   90.00
#
_symmetry.space_group_name_H-M   'P 1'
#
loop_
_entity.id
_entity.type
_entity.pdbx_description
1 polymer ?
#
loop_
_entity_poly.entity_id
_entity_poly.type
_entity_poly.pdbx_seq_one_letter_code
_entity_poly.pdbx_strand_id
1 'polypeptide(L)' 'MDVRIDNVKLQQVHSFKYLGSVLEPNGRNEIEISERIGKANNLYYAMSKGFVNKKEVYNTIYRPILTYGCES' A
#
# COMPACT_ATOMS: atom_id res chain seq x y z
N MET A 1 14.29 15.95 -7.21
CA MET A 1 15.75 15.85 -7.42
C MET A 1 15.99 15.73 -8.92
N ASP A 2 16.86 16.54 -9.53
CA ASP A 2 17.05 16.53 -10.99
C ASP A 2 18.24 15.62 -11.34
N VAL A 3 17.98 14.40 -11.81
CA VAL A 3 19.04 13.46 -12.19
C VAL A 3 19.43 13.72 -13.65
N ARG A 4 20.72 13.95 -13.88
CA ARG A 4 21.29 14.25 -15.21
C ARG A 4 22.44 13.31 -15.54
N ILE A 5 22.52 12.89 -16.79
CA ILE A 5 23.66 12.17 -17.37
C ILE A 5 24.06 12.93 -18.64
N ASP A 6 25.34 13.32 -18.76
CA ASP A 6 25.85 14.07 -19.91
C ASP A 6 25.00 15.30 -20.30
N ASN A 7 24.59 16.07 -19.29
CA ASN A 7 23.66 17.22 -19.40
C ASN A 7 22.23 16.89 -19.90
N VAL A 8 21.89 15.62 -20.12
CA VAL A 8 20.54 15.17 -20.42
C VAL A 8 19.79 14.89 -19.13
N LYS A 9 18.66 15.56 -18.94
CA LYS A 9 17.75 15.31 -17.82
C LYS A 9 17.03 13.99 -18.03
N LEU A 10 17.17 13.08 -17.06
CA LEU A 10 16.43 11.82 -17.08
C LEU A 10 14.98 12.04 -16.68
N GLN A 11 14.07 11.37 -17.38
CA GLN A 11 12.66 11.35 -17.01
C GLN A 11 12.49 10.60 -15.69
N GLN A 12 11.68 11.16 -14.79
CA GLN A 12 11.34 10.54 -13.51
C GLN A 12 9.84 10.30 -13.46
N VAL A 13 9.46 9.17 -12.87
CA VAL A 13 8.08 8.85 -12.58
C VAL A 13 7.64 9.54 -11.29
N HIS A 14 6.38 9.98 -11.26
CA HIS A 14 5.83 10.66 -10.09
C HIS A 14 5.50 9.72 -8.93
N SER A 15 5.20 8.46 -9.19
CA SER A 15 5.06 7.44 -8.16
C SER A 15 5.45 6.09 -8.75
N PHE A 16 5.96 5.20 -7.91
CA PHE A 16 6.41 3.89 -8.35
C PHE A 16 5.94 2.81 -7.36
N LYS A 17 5.39 1.71 -7.88
CA LYS A 17 5.00 0.56 -7.07
C LYS A 17 6.16 -0.43 -7.01
N TYR A 18 6.69 -0.66 -5.80
CA TYR A 18 7.80 -1.56 -5.55
C TYR A 18 7.45 -2.53 -4.43
N LEU A 19 7.55 -3.83 -4.69
CA LEU A 19 7.28 -4.90 -3.70
C LEU A 19 5.94 -4.74 -2.94
N GLY A 20 4.92 -4.19 -3.60
CA GLY A 20 3.60 -3.95 -3.01
C GLY A 20 3.44 -2.61 -2.29
N SER A 21 4.51 -1.85 -2.12
CA SER A 21 4.51 -0.48 -1.58
C SER A 21 4.51 0.58 -2.66
N VAL A 22 3.87 1.72 -2.37
CA VAL A 22 3.86 2.88 -3.27
C VAL A 22 4.90 3.87 -2.77
N LEU A 23 5.92 4.11 -3.58
CA LEU A 23 6.98 5.07 -3.28
C LEU A 23 6.63 6.40 -3.93
N GLU A 24 6.46 7.42 -3.09
CA GLU A 24 6.31 8.81 -3.53
C GLU A 24 7.66 9.57 -3.47
N PRO A 25 7.93 10.50 -4.42
CA PRO A 25 9.17 11.28 -4.49
C PRO A 25 9.43 12.14 -3.26
N ASN A 26 8.36 12.50 -2.54
CA ASN A 26 8.39 13.30 -1.32
C ASN A 26 8.48 12.44 -0.04
N GLY A 27 8.57 11.10 -0.18
CA GLY A 27 8.61 10.16 0.93
C GLY A 27 7.30 10.05 1.70
N ARG A 28 6.18 10.56 1.15
CA ARG A 28 4.86 10.41 1.77
C ARG A 28 4.30 9.03 1.49
N ASN A 29 3.55 8.54 2.47
CA ASN A 29 2.90 7.22 2.42
C ASN A 29 1.37 7.35 2.38
N GLU A 30 0.85 8.56 2.16
CA GLU A 30 -0.59 8.86 2.19
C GLU A 30 -1.35 8.04 1.14
N ILE A 31 -0.81 7.98 -0.08
CA ILE A 31 -1.37 7.17 -1.17
C ILE A 31 -1.32 5.68 -0.82
N GLU A 32 -0.21 5.21 -0.27
CA GLU A 32 -0.06 3.80 0.11
C GLU A 32 -1.05 3.38 1.21
N ILE A 33 -1.19 4.21 2.25
CA ILE A 33 -2.13 3.98 3.36
C ILE A 33 -3.57 3.93 2.82
N SER A 34 -3.93 4.86 1.96
CA SER A 34 -5.26 4.89 1.33
C SER A 34 -5.52 3.65 0.48
N GLU A 35 -4.55 3.21 -0.34
CA GLU A 35 -4.64 1.96 -1.10
C GLU A 35 -4.84 0.74 -0.19
N ARG A 36 -4.11 0.66 0.93
CA ARG A 36 -4.18 -0.47 1.87
C ARG A 36 -5.53 -0.52 2.58
N ILE A 37 -6.04 0.61 3.05
CA ILE A 37 -7.39 0.69 3.64
C ILE A 37 -8.45 0.25 2.63
N GLY A 38 -8.34 0.72 1.38
CA GLY A 38 -9.24 0.30 0.31
C GLY A 38 -9.21 -1.21 0.06
N LYS A 39 -8.02 -1.82 -0.02
CA LYS A 39 -7.86 -3.27 -0.17
C LYS A 39 -8.43 -4.06 1.01
N ALA A 40 -8.13 -3.61 2.24
CA ALA A 40 -8.61 -4.25 3.46
C ALA A 40 -10.14 -4.21 3.55
N ASN A 41 -10.76 -3.07 3.23
CA ASN A 41 -12.22 -2.92 3.19
C ASN A 41 -12.86 -3.80 2.12
N ASN A 42 -12.34 -3.78 0.89
CA ASN A 42 -12.87 -4.60 -0.20
C ASN A 42 -12.86 -6.09 0.15
N LEU A 43 -11.78 -6.57 0.76
CA LEU A 43 -11.66 -7.96 1.17
C LEU A 43 -12.55 -8.30 2.37
N TYR A 44 -12.66 -7.40 3.35
CA TYR A 44 -13.60 -7.54 4.46
C TYR A 44 -15.04 -7.71 3.96
N TYR A 45 -15.50 -6.85 3.05
CA TYR A 45 -16.86 -6.93 2.47
C TYR A 45 -17.07 -8.16 1.58
N ALA A 46 -16.03 -8.63 0.89
CA ALA A 46 -16.10 -9.87 0.12
C ALA A 46 -16.29 -11.08 1.05
N MET A 47 -15.61 -11.10 2.20
CA MET A 47 -15.66 -12.21 3.15
C MET A 47 -16.83 -12.14 4.12
N SER A 48 -17.33 -10.94 4.44
CA SER A 48 -18.44 -10.74 5.36
C SER A 48 -19.77 -11.35 4.88
N LYS A 49 -19.84 -11.73 3.60
CA LYS A 49 -21.01 -12.40 3.00
C LYS A 49 -21.08 -13.90 3.27
N GLY A 50 -20.03 -14.52 3.82
CA GLY A 50 -19.99 -15.94 4.19
C GLY A 50 -20.16 -16.18 5.69
N PHE A 51 -20.24 -17.45 6.09
CA PHE A 51 -20.17 -17.89 7.51
C PHE A 51 -18.73 -17.87 8.03
N VAL A 52 -18.05 -16.72 7.91
CA VAL A 52 -16.67 -16.56 8.35
C VAL A 52 -16.64 -15.86 9.69
N ASN A 53 -15.82 -16.36 10.61
CA ASN A 53 -15.62 -15.74 11.90
C ASN A 53 -14.95 -14.37 11.73
N LYS A 54 -15.68 -13.29 12.04
CA LYS A 54 -15.21 -11.90 11.89
C LYS A 54 -13.90 -11.64 12.63
N LYS A 55 -13.69 -12.29 13.79
CA LYS A 55 -12.47 -12.15 14.59
C LYS A 55 -11.26 -12.74 13.87
N GLU A 56 -11.43 -13.88 13.20
CA GLU A 56 -10.37 -14.50 12.41
C GLU A 56 -10.02 -13.66 11.20
N VAL A 57 -11.03 -13.22 10.43
CA VAL A 57 -10.82 -12.32 9.27
C VAL A 57 -10.07 -11.05 9.66
N TYR A 58 -10.42 -10.46 10.80
CA TYR A 58 -9.71 -9.29 11.30
C TYR A 58 -8.23 -9.58 11.58
N ASN A 59 -7.93 -10.67 12.30
CA ASN A 59 -6.57 -11.00 12.71
C ASN A 59 -5.67 -11.49 11.56
N THR A 60 -6.21 -12.29 10.64
CA THR A 60 -5.41 -12.96 9.60
C THR A 60 -5.30 -12.17 8.31
N ILE A 61 -6.21 -11.21 8.08
CA ILE A 61 -6.30 -10.49 6.80
C ILE A 61 -6.26 -9.00 7.02
N TYR A 62 -7.24 -8.44 7.76
CA TYR A 62 -7.38 -6.99 7.87
C TYR A 62 -6.18 -6.34 8.57
N ARG A 63 -5.79 -6.88 9.73
CA ARG A 63 -4.65 -6.41 10.52
C ARG A 63 -3.33 -6.45 9.73
N PRO A 64 -2.89 -7.58 9.13
CA PRO A 64 -1.63 -7.61 8.41
C PRO A 64 -1.60 -6.68 7.18
N ILE A 65 -2.72 -6.51 6.46
CA ILE A 65 -2.78 -5.56 5.33
C ILE A 65 -2.51 -4.12 5.80
N LEU A 66 -3.07 -3.74 6.96
CA LEU A 66 -2.89 -2.40 7.50
C LEU A 66 -1.51 -2.19 8.15
N THR A 67 -1.00 -3.17 8.89
CA THR A 67 0.23 -3.03 9.68
C THR A 67 1.50 -3.45 8.95
N TYR A 68 1.41 -3.92 7.72
CA TYR A 68 2.57 -4.33 6.92
C TYR A 68 3.63 -3.21 6.83
N GLY A 69 4.87 -3.48 7.20
CA GLY A 69 5.93 -2.46 7.20
C GLY A 69 5.83 -1.41 8.33
N CYS A 70 4.93 -1.62 9.31
CA CYS A 70 4.88 -0.87 10.57
C CYS A 70 5.32 -1.73 11.77
N GLU A 71 6.14 -2.75 11.52
CA GLU A 71 6.70 -3.60 12.57
C GLU A 71 7.74 -2.78 13.35
N SER A 72 7.48 -2.52 14.63
CA SER A 72 8.38 -1.85 15.58
C SER A 72 8.90 -2.83 16.61
#